data_AF-A0A177LQT2-F1
#
_entry.id   AF-A0A177LQT2-F1
#
_cell.length_a   1.000
_cell.length_b   1.000
_cell.length_c   1.000
_cell.angle_alpha   90.00
_cell.angle_beta   90.00
_cell.angle_gamma   90.00
#
_symmetry.space_group_name_H-M   'P 1'
#
loop_
_entity.id
_entity.type
_entity.pdbx_description
1 polymer ?
#
loop_
_entity_poly.entity_id
_entity_poly.type
_entity_poly.pdbx_seq_one_letter_code
_entity_poly.pdbx_strand_id
1 'polypeptide(L)'
;MGALFFLLALIVGTALVIIFFLILFFLATGGILSASVLVGVQQRSVSKGFKTLFLSISILGSTIISLIFFLIVNSMKDWWENNIAIFAGILCGVLSGWLLGLLIFEATKKLAILIKDKYEQRANSKTIR
;
A
#
# COMPACT_ATOMS: atom_id res chain seq x y z
N MET A 1 20.86 -40.30 -4.22
CA MET A 1 20.78 -39.22 -5.23
C MET A 1 19.46 -38.45 -5.20
N GLY A 2 18.29 -39.07 -4.95
CA GLY A 2 17.00 -38.36 -4.92
C GLY A 2 16.86 -37.25 -3.86
N ALA A 3 17.39 -37.43 -2.65
CA ALA A 3 17.27 -36.44 -1.58
C ALA A 3 18.02 -35.12 -1.87
N LEU A 4 19.19 -35.19 -2.51
CA LEU A 4 19.95 -34.00 -2.93
C LEU A 4 19.22 -33.24 -4.05
N PHE A 5 18.61 -33.96 -4.99
CA PHE A 5 17.81 -33.36 -6.05
C PHE A 5 16.57 -32.64 -5.49
N PHE A 6 15.92 -33.24 -4.49
CA PHE A 6 14.78 -32.64 -3.80
C PHE A 6 15.16 -31.37 -3.03
N LEU A 7 16.29 -31.39 -2.33
CA LEU A 7 16.81 -30.23 -1.59
C LEU A 7 17.15 -29.06 -2.54
N LEU A 8 17.79 -29.36 -3.66
CA LEU A 8 18.16 -28.36 -4.67
C LEU A 8 16.93 -27.80 -5.39
N ALA A 9 15.95 -28.65 -5.70
CA ALA A 9 14.66 -28.22 -6.25
C ALA A 9 13.88 -27.32 -5.27
N LEU A 10 13.92 -27.61 -3.98
CA LEU A 10 13.26 -26.81 -2.95
C LEU A 10 13.91 -25.42 -2.82
N ILE A 11 15.24 -25.36 -2.79
CA ILE A 11 15.98 -24.09 -2.73
C ILE A 11 15.70 -23.23 -3.97
N VAL A 12 15.83 -23.82 -5.17
CA VAL A 12 15.60 -23.11 -6.42
C VAL A 12 14.14 -22.69 -6.55
N GLY A 13 13.19 -23.56 -6.22
CA GLY A 13 11.76 -23.25 -6.24
C GLY A 13 11.40 -22.12 -5.29
N THR A 14 11.92 -22.15 -4.06
CA THR A 14 11.69 -21.08 -3.07
C THR A 14 12.31 -19.76 -3.55
N ALA A 15 13.53 -19.79 -4.09
CA ALA A 15 14.17 -18.60 -4.65
C ALA A 15 13.35 -18.00 -5.80
N LEU A 16 12.80 -18.83 -6.68
CA LEU A 16 11.97 -18.40 -7.81
C LEU A 16 10.67 -17.71 -7.34
N VAL A 17 10.02 -18.27 -6.32
CA VAL A 17 8.82 -17.68 -5.71
C VAL A 17 9.14 -16.33 -5.08
N ILE A 18 10.25 -16.22 -4.34
CA ILE A 18 10.68 -14.95 -3.73
C ILE A 18 10.92 -13.91 -4.83
N ILE A 19 11.69 -14.25 -5.87
CA ILE A 19 11.97 -13.34 -6.99
C ILE A 19 10.68 -12.88 -7.66
N PHE A 20 9.72 -13.79 -7.87
CA PHE A 20 8.44 -13.46 -8.49
C PHE A 20 7.65 -12.43 -7.66
N PHE A 21 7.53 -12.64 -6.35
CA PHE A 21 6.89 -11.66 -5.46
C PHE A 21 7.63 -10.32 -5.41
N LEU A 22 8.96 -10.36 -5.49
CA LEU A 22 9.81 -9.17 -5.48
C LEU A 22 9.60 -8.33 -6.75
N ILE A 23 9.48 -8.97 -7.91
CA ILE A 23 9.11 -8.32 -9.18
C ILE A 23 7.71 -7.71 -9.10
N LEU A 24 6.73 -8.46 -8.60
CA LEU A 24 5.36 -7.94 -8.43
C LEU A 24 5.33 -6.71 -7.52
N PHE A 25 6.11 -6.73 -6.44
CA PHE A 25 6.20 -5.60 -5.53
C PHE A 25 6.80 -4.35 -6.20
N PHE A 26 7.90 -4.51 -6.95
CA PHE A 26 8.49 -3.41 -7.72
C PHE A 26 7.54 -2.87 -8.79
N LEU A 27 6.81 -3.75 -9.47
CA LEU A 27 5.85 -3.35 -10.49
C LEU A 27 4.67 -2.61 -9.87
N ALA A 28 4.14 -3.08 -8.73
CA ALA A 28 3.06 -2.43 -8.02
C ALA A 28 3.48 -1.05 -7.50
N THR A 29 4.62 -0.97 -6.80
CA THR A 29 5.14 0.31 -6.29
C THR A 29 5.49 1.28 -7.42
N GLY A 30 6.17 0.82 -8.46
CA GLY A 30 6.47 1.61 -9.66
C GLY A 30 5.22 2.10 -10.38
N GLY A 31 4.20 1.24 -10.51
CA GLY A 31 2.91 1.59 -11.10
C GLY A 31 2.16 2.65 -10.30
N ILE A 32 2.10 2.51 -8.97
CA ILE A 32 1.47 3.49 -8.08
C ILE A 32 2.21 4.82 -8.14
N LEU A 33 3.55 4.80 -8.09
CA LEU A 33 4.38 6.00 -8.18
C LEU A 33 4.16 6.71 -9.52
N SER A 34 4.19 5.98 -10.62
CA SER A 34 3.96 6.52 -11.97
C SER A 34 2.57 7.15 -12.09
N ALA A 35 1.52 6.45 -11.65
CA ALA A 35 0.16 6.98 -11.64
C ALA A 35 0.03 8.25 -10.79
N SER A 36 0.70 8.28 -9.64
CA SER A 36 0.67 9.44 -8.73
C SER A 36 1.38 10.66 -9.32
N VAL A 37 2.53 10.46 -9.96
CA VAL A 37 3.27 11.51 -10.67
C VAL A 37 2.45 12.03 -11.85
N LEU A 38 1.87 11.13 -12.65
CA LEU A 38 1.06 11.49 -13.81
C LEU A 38 -0.17 12.32 -13.42
N VAL A 39 -0.88 11.92 -12.36
CA VAL A 39 -2.01 12.69 -11.82
C VAL A 39 -1.55 14.04 -11.26
N GLY A 40 -0.39 14.10 -10.61
CA GLY A 40 0.20 15.34 -10.11
C GLY A 40 0.52 16.34 -11.23
N VAL A 41 1.08 15.86 -12.34
CA VAL A 41 1.41 16.65 -13.53
C VAL A 41 0.13 17.10 -14.25
N GLN A 42 -0.82 16.18 -14.48
CA GLN A 42 -2.05 16.47 -15.20
C GLN A 42 -2.92 17.51 -14.47
N GLN A 43 -3.00 17.44 -13.14
CA GLN A 43 -3.79 18.40 -12.36
C GLN A 43 -3.00 19.63 -11.91
N ARG A 44 -1.75 19.80 -12.38
CA ARG A 44 -0.79 20.85 -11.98
C ARG A 44 -0.72 21.06 -10.46
N SER A 45 -0.89 19.99 -9.69
CA SER A 45 -0.95 20.06 -8.24
C SER A 45 -0.32 18.82 -7.63
N VAL A 46 0.83 19.03 -6.99
CA VAL A 46 1.57 18.02 -6.22
C VAL A 46 0.67 17.42 -5.13
N SER A 47 -0.18 18.24 -4.48
CA SER A 47 -1.11 17.78 -3.45
C SER A 47 -2.07 16.70 -3.96
N LYS A 48 -2.55 16.83 -5.20
CA LYS A 48 -3.50 15.85 -5.77
C LYS A 48 -2.81 14.56 -6.19
N GLY A 49 -1.57 14.62 -6.69
CA GLY A 49 -0.75 13.43 -6.93
C GLY A 49 -0.45 12.65 -5.65
N PHE A 50 -0.10 13.35 -4.56
CA PHE A 50 0.07 12.72 -3.24
C PHE A 50 -1.21 12.08 -2.70
N LYS A 51 -2.37 12.71 -2.91
CA LYS A 51 -3.65 12.12 -2.53
C LYS A 51 -3.86 10.77 -3.19
N THR A 52 -3.62 10.68 -4.50
CA THR A 52 -3.75 9.44 -5.25
C THR A 52 -2.77 8.38 -4.75
N LEU A 53 -1.52 8.76 -4.47
CA LEU A 53 -0.50 7.85 -3.93
C LEU A 53 -0.96 7.19 -2.63
N PHE A 54 -1.35 8.01 -1.64
CA PHE A 54 -1.77 7.52 -0.33
C PHE A 54 -3.04 6.67 -0.42
N LEU A 55 -3.99 7.06 -1.27
CA LEU A 55 -5.21 6.30 -1.48
C LEU A 55 -4.91 4.93 -2.12
N SER A 56 -4.12 4.89 -3.18
CA SER A 56 -3.78 3.65 -3.88
C SER A 56 -3.00 2.66 -3.00
N ILE A 57 -2.02 3.14 -2.22
CA ILE A 57 -1.29 2.30 -1.27
C ILE A 57 -2.22 1.77 -0.18
N SER A 58 -3.09 2.62 0.36
CA SER A 58 -4.00 2.23 1.44
C SER A 58 -5.01 1.20 0.96
N ILE A 59 -5.58 1.36 -0.24
CA ILE A 59 -6.49 0.38 -0.85
C ILE A 59 -5.78 -0.95 -1.09
N LEU A 60 -4.60 -0.95 -1.71
CA LEU A 60 -3.87 -2.20 -1.97
C LEU A 60 -3.47 -2.92 -0.67
N GLY A 61 -2.89 -2.19 0.29
CA GLY A 61 -2.46 -2.76 1.55
C GLY A 61 -3.62 -3.34 2.37
N SER A 62 -4.70 -2.58 2.54
CA SER A 62 -5.89 -3.04 3.26
C SER A 62 -6.61 -4.19 2.55
N THR A 63 -6.64 -4.20 1.22
CA THR A 63 -7.24 -5.30 0.44
C THR A 63 -6.48 -6.60 0.67
N ILE A 64 -5.15 -6.57 0.64
CA ILE A 64 -4.32 -7.76 0.89
C ILE A 64 -4.54 -8.26 2.32
N ILE A 65 -4.49 -7.36 3.32
CA ILE A 65 -4.66 -7.72 4.74
C ILE A 65 -6.06 -8.29 5.00
N SER A 66 -7.10 -7.64 4.46
CA SER A 66 -8.50 -8.09 4.60
C SER A 66 -8.73 -9.44 3.93
N LEU A 67 -8.17 -9.66 2.73
CA LEU A 67 -8.27 -10.95 2.04
C LEU A 67 -7.65 -12.08 2.86
N ILE A 68 -6.44 -11.86 3.39
CA ILE A 68 -5.76 -12.84 4.25
C ILE A 68 -6.58 -13.11 5.51
N PHE A 69 -7.12 -12.07 6.14
CA PHE A 69 -7.95 -12.21 7.33
C PHE A 69 -9.21 -13.05 7.06
N PHE A 70 -9.95 -12.75 5.99
CA PHE A 70 -11.15 -13.51 5.63
C PHE A 70 -10.85 -14.95 5.22
N LEU A 71 -9.73 -15.20 4.54
CA LEU A 71 -9.30 -16.57 4.20
C LEU A 71 -8.94 -17.38 5.46
N ILE A 72 -8.24 -16.79 6.43
CA ILE A 72 -7.92 -17.44 7.70
C ILE A 72 -9.20 -17.75 8.48
N VAL A 73 -10.12 -16.78 8.58
CA VAL A 73 -11.40 -16.98 9.27
C VAL A 73 -12.24 -18.06 8.60
N ASN A 74 -12.27 -18.10 7.27
CA ASN A 74 -13.01 -19.13 6.54
C ASN A 74 -12.43 -20.54 6.78
N SER A 75 -11.10 -20.65 6.75
CA SER A 75 -10.39 -21.92 7.00
C SER A 75 -10.62 -22.48 8.40
N MET A 76 -10.86 -21.63 9.41
CA MET A 76 -11.10 -22.08 10.79
C MET A 76 -12.55 -22.45 11.11
N LYS A 77 -13.53 -21.91 10.38
CA LYS A 77 -14.95 -22.02 10.75
C LYS A 77 -15.86 -22.58 9.65
N ASP A 78 -15.35 -22.83 8.44
CA ASP A 78 -16.15 -23.19 7.26
C ASP A 78 -17.43 -22.34 7.14
N TRP A 79 -17.30 -21.05 7.48
CA TRP A 79 -18.46 -20.18 7.71
C TRP A 79 -19.17 -19.83 6.41
N TRP A 80 -18.44 -19.77 5.30
CA TRP A 80 -18.99 -19.53 3.97
C TRP A 80 -18.22 -20.25 2.86
N GLU A 81 -18.87 -20.32 1.70
CA GLU A 81 -18.23 -20.77 0.47
C GLU A 81 -17.04 -19.86 0.13
N ASN A 82 -15.92 -20.45 -0.30
CA ASN A 82 -14.65 -19.73 -0.53
C ASN A 82 -14.82 -18.50 -1.43
N ASN A 83 -15.71 -18.57 -2.41
CA ASN A 83 -16.01 -17.45 -3.33
C ASN A 83 -16.58 -16.24 -2.58
N ILE A 84 -17.46 -16.46 -1.61
CA ILE A 84 -18.12 -15.40 -0.84
C ILE A 84 -17.10 -14.76 0.13
N ALA A 85 -16.23 -15.57 0.75
CA ALA A 85 -15.18 -15.08 1.64
C ALA A 85 -14.16 -14.18 0.90
N ILE A 86 -13.75 -14.56 -0.30
CA ILE A 86 -12.87 -13.75 -1.17
C ILE A 86 -13.55 -12.43 -1.53
N PHE A 87 -14.82 -12.49 -1.97
CA PHE A 87 -15.55 -11.30 -2.39
C PHE A 87 -15.77 -10.32 -1.21
N ALA A 88 -16.12 -10.84 -0.03
CA ALA A 88 -16.27 -10.05 1.19
C ALA A 88 -14.93 -9.42 1.62
N GLY A 89 -13.84 -10.17 1.53
CA GLY A 89 -12.49 -9.68 1.83
C GLY A 89 -12.06 -8.52 0.93
N ILE A 90 -12.32 -8.63 -0.38
CA ILE A 90 -12.05 -7.55 -1.34
C ILE A 90 -12.89 -6.32 -1.05
N LEU A 91 -14.21 -6.49 -0.89
CA LEU A 91 -15.12 -5.37 -0.61
C LEU A 91 -14.74 -4.63 0.68
N CYS A 92 -14.51 -5.37 1.76
CA CYS A 92 -14.14 -4.80 3.04
C CYS A 92 -12.77 -4.11 2.98
N GLY A 93 -11.82 -4.73 2.26
CA GLY A 93 -10.50 -4.19 1.99
C GLY A 93 -10.54 -2.86 1.24
N VAL A 94 -11.24 -2.81 0.11
CA VAL A 94 -11.36 -1.59 -0.70
C VAL A 94 -12.03 -0.46 0.08
N LEU A 95 -13.12 -0.74 0.80
CA LEU A 95 -13.84 0.26 1.59
C LEU A 95 -12.99 0.80 2.74
N SER A 96 -12.37 -0.09 3.52
CA SER A 96 -11.50 0.31 4.64
C SER A 96 -10.27 1.06 4.16
N GLY A 97 -9.64 0.61 3.07
CA GLY A 97 -8.49 1.25 2.44
C GLY A 97 -8.78 2.62 1.87
N TRP A 98 -9.95 2.81 1.27
CA TRP A 98 -10.40 4.12 0.82
C TRP A 98 -10.52 5.09 2.01
N LEU A 99 -11.19 4.65 3.08
CA LEU A 99 -11.42 5.47 4.26
C LEU A 99 -10.08 5.84 4.94
N LEU A 100 -9.21 4.85 5.14
CA LEU A 100 -7.87 5.03 5.71
C LEU A 100 -7.01 5.95 4.85
N GLY A 101 -7.03 5.78 3.53
CA GLY A 101 -6.25 6.60 2.60
C GLY A 101 -6.65 8.08 2.64
N LEU A 102 -7.95 8.37 2.80
CA LEU A 102 -8.43 9.74 3.00
C LEU A 102 -7.98 10.33 4.34
N LEU A 103 -8.08 9.55 5.42
CA LEU A 103 -7.65 10.00 6.76
C LEU A 103 -6.15 10.30 6.81
N ILE A 104 -5.33 9.40 6.25
CA ILE A 104 -3.88 9.57 6.18
C ILE A 104 -3.54 10.80 5.36
N PHE A 105 -4.17 11.00 4.20
CA PHE A 105 -3.92 12.19 3.38
C PHE A 105 -4.21 13.50 4.14
N GLU A 106 -5.33 13.57 4.85
CA GLU A 106 -5.69 14.75 5.63
C GLU A 106 -4.70 14.98 6.79
N ALA A 107 -4.28 13.91 7.46
CA ALA A 107 -3.26 13.98 8.51
C ALA A 107 -1.90 14.46 7.96
N THR A 108 -1.45 13.92 6.83
CA THR A 108 -0.20 14.34 6.17
C THR A 108 -0.26 15.80 5.73
N LYS A 109 -1.41 16.26 5.21
CA LYS A 109 -1.61 17.66 4.84
C LYS A 109 -1.47 18.59 6.06
N LYS A 110 -2.09 18.23 7.19
CA LYS A 110 -1.94 19.00 8.44
C LYS A 110 -0.50 19.03 8.95
N LEU A 111 0.20 17.89 8.91
CA LEU A 111 1.61 17.84 9.29
C LEU A 111 2.50 18.71 8.39
N ALA A 112 2.26 18.70 7.08
CA ALA A 112 3.02 19.52 6.14
C ALA A 112 2.85 21.03 6.43
N ILE A 113 1.62 21.46 6.74
CA ILE A 113 1.34 22.86 7.14
C ILE A 113 2.05 23.20 8.44
N LEU A 114 1.98 22.33 9.46
CA LEU A 114 2.66 22.56 10.74
C LEU A 114 4.18 22.69 10.59
N ILE A 115 4.79 21.88 9.72
CA ILE A 115 6.23 21.96 9.43
C ILE A 115 6.56 23.28 8.72
N LYS A 116 5.73 23.67 7.75
CA LYS A 116 5.89 24.95 7.03
C LYS A 116 5.82 26.13 7.99
N ASP A 117 4.79 26.19 8.83
CA ASP A 117 4.61 27.28 9.80
C ASP A 117 5.77 27.34 10.79
N LYS A 118 6.25 26.19 11.27
CA LYS A 118 7.40 26.12 12.18
C LYS A 118 8.71 26.57 11.51
N TYR A 119 8.87 26.31 10.21
CA TYR A 119 10.02 26.76 9.43
C TYR A 119 9.99 28.27 9.21
N GLU A 120 8.84 28.83 8.81
CA GLU A 120 8.66 30.27 8.60
C GLU A 120 8.88 31.07 9.91
N GLN A 121 8.38 30.57 11.04
CA GLN A 121 8.63 31.18 12.35
C GLN A 121 10.14 31.22 12.70
N ARG A 122 10.88 30.14 12.42
CA ARG A 122 12.33 30.10 12.66
C ARG A 122 13.11 31.00 11.70
N ALA A 123 12.66 31.13 10.45
CA ALA A 123 13.28 32.02 9.47
C ALA A 123 13.11 33.49 9.91
N ASN A 124 11.88 33.91 10.25
CA ASN A 124 11.62 35.28 10.72
C ASN A 124 12.33 35.60 12.05
N SER A 125 12.45 34.63 12.96
CA SER A 125 13.20 34.83 14.21
C SER A 125 14.70 35.08 14.00
N LYS A 126 15.28 34.64 12.87
CA LYS A 126 16.70 34.91 12.53
C LYS A 126 16.91 36.25 11.83
N THR A 127 15.90 36.83 11.20
CA THR A 127 16.01 38.10 10.46
C THR A 127 15.87 39.33 11.38
N ILE A 128 15.36 39.15 12.60
CA ILE A 128 15.14 40.23 13.59
C ILE A 128 16.34 40.35 14.58
N ARG A 129 17.34 39.47 14.49
CA ARG A 129 18.61 39.55 15.22
C ARG A 129 19.73 40.00 14.30
#